data_AF-A0A3B8QMR0-F1
#
_entry.id   AF-A0A3B8QMR0-F1
#
_cell.length_a   1.000
_cell.length_b   1.000
_cell.length_c   1.000
_cell.angle_alpha   90.00
_cell.angle_beta   90.00
_cell.angle_gamma   90.00
#
_symmetry.space_group_name_H-M   'P 1'
#
loop_
_entity.id
_entity.type
_entity.pdbx_description
1 polymer ?
#
loop_
_entity_poly.entity_id
_entity_poly.type
_entity_poly.pdbx_seq_one_letter_code
_entity_poly.pdbx_strand_id
1 'polypeptide(L)'
;MNMENLKKEINSVDWSGFDGPSSYDAKKIPAVLNALMELDSSELAEDVGNKLVYAIGNDHAGVYYPAVLKALDYIIAIEKNAQNKACKTCALAILNDLYYFEPDVDGYHGCTADELRNFVKDKLKPYSDEAIKF
;
A
#
# COMPACT_ATOMS: atom_id res chain seq x y z
N MET A 1 0.42 16.71 7.28
CA MET A 1 -0.95 16.44 6.81
C MET A 1 -1.69 15.75 7.95
N ASN A 2 -2.91 16.16 8.31
CA ASN A 2 -3.68 15.45 9.33
C ASN A 2 -4.44 14.27 8.70
N MET A 3 -4.84 13.28 9.51
CA MET A 3 -5.53 12.07 9.02
C MET A 3 -6.84 12.37 8.29
N GLU A 4 -7.59 13.39 8.72
CA GLU A 4 -8.84 13.78 8.06
C GLU A 4 -8.64 14.26 6.61
N ASN A 5 -7.59 15.06 6.37
CA ASN A 5 -7.26 15.49 5.01
C ASN A 5 -6.75 14.33 4.15
N LEU A 6 -5.95 13.44 4.73
CA LEU A 6 -5.46 12.24 4.06
C LEU A 6 -6.61 11.34 3.61
N LYS A 7 -7.61 11.12 4.48
CA LYS A 7 -8.83 10.37 4.14
C LYS A 7 -9.58 11.00 2.97
N LYS A 8 -9.72 12.33 2.93
CA LYS A 8 -10.36 13.03 1.79
C LYS A 8 -9.59 12.83 0.50
N GLU A 9 -8.26 12.93 0.54
CA GLU A 9 -7.42 12.72 -0.64
C GLU A 9 -7.54 11.29 -1.17
N ILE A 10 -7.44 10.28 -0.30
CA ILE A 10 -7.61 8.85 -0.66
C ILE A 10 -8.92 8.60 -1.40
N ASN A 11 -10.02 9.17 -0.91
CA ASN A 11 -11.35 9.01 -1.51
C ASN A 11 -11.55 9.83 -2.79
N SER A 12 -10.66 10.77 -3.09
CA SER A 12 -10.72 11.62 -4.30
C SER A 12 -9.90 11.07 -5.48
N VAL A 13 -9.00 10.12 -5.23
CA VAL A 13 -8.18 9.51 -6.28
C VAL A 13 -9.04 8.66 -7.19
N ASP A 14 -8.87 8.83 -8.50
CA ASP A 14 -9.38 7.90 -9.49
C ASP A 14 -8.50 6.65 -9.54
N TRP A 15 -8.82 5.69 -8.69
CA TRP A 15 -8.12 4.41 -8.62
C TRP A 15 -8.33 3.55 -9.88
N SER A 16 -9.38 3.80 -10.66
CA SER A 16 -9.64 3.05 -11.90
C SER A 16 -8.64 3.39 -13.00
N GLY A 17 -7.98 4.56 -12.93
CA GLY A 17 -6.96 4.98 -13.88
C GLY A 17 -5.62 4.23 -13.79
N PHE A 18 -5.41 3.39 -12.77
CA PHE A 18 -4.19 2.58 -12.64
C PHE A 18 -4.27 1.23 -13.38
N ASP A 19 -5.47 0.81 -13.82
CA ASP A 19 -5.77 -0.51 -14.40
C ASP A 19 -5.07 -1.69 -13.67
N GLY A 20 -5.20 -2.91 -14.16
CA GLY A 20 -4.45 -4.03 -13.62
C GLY A 20 -4.94 -5.39 -14.05
N PRO A 21 -4.35 -6.46 -13.46
CA PRO A 21 -4.80 -7.82 -13.69
C PRO A 21 -6.28 -8.00 -13.34
N SER A 22 -6.91 -9.06 -13.84
CA SER A 22 -8.34 -9.34 -13.58
C SER A 22 -8.75 -9.42 -12.10
N SER A 23 -7.79 -9.62 -11.20
CA SER A 23 -7.96 -9.62 -9.74
C SER A 23 -7.97 -8.22 -9.12
N TYR A 24 -7.55 -7.19 -9.85
CA TYR A 24 -7.53 -5.80 -9.40
C TYR A 24 -8.96 -5.23 -9.28
N ASP A 25 -9.28 -4.69 -8.12
CA ASP A 25 -10.54 -4.00 -7.87
C ASP A 25 -10.30 -2.64 -7.23
N ALA A 26 -10.25 -1.61 -8.09
CA ALA A 26 -10.04 -0.21 -7.71
C ALA A 26 -11.00 0.28 -6.61
N LYS A 27 -12.21 -0.29 -6.50
CA LYS A 27 -13.21 0.15 -5.51
C LYS A 27 -12.85 -0.23 -4.08
N LYS A 28 -11.99 -1.24 -3.89
CA LYS A 28 -11.59 -1.70 -2.56
C LYS A 28 -10.55 -0.79 -1.92
N ILE A 29 -9.68 -0.17 -2.72
CA ILE A 29 -8.51 0.57 -2.24
C ILE A 29 -8.86 1.68 -1.23
N PRO A 30 -9.81 2.59 -1.50
CA PRO A 30 -10.15 3.63 -0.53
C PRO A 30 -10.61 3.05 0.82
N ALA A 31 -11.44 2.01 0.78
CA ALA A 31 -11.99 1.40 1.98
C ALA A 31 -10.89 0.76 2.85
N VAL A 32 -9.95 0.03 2.25
CA VAL A 32 -8.87 -0.63 3.01
C VAL A 32 -7.81 0.34 3.51
N LEU A 33 -7.51 1.42 2.77
CA LEU A 33 -6.62 2.48 3.26
C LEU A 33 -7.25 3.22 4.46
N ASN A 34 -8.55 3.50 4.39
CA ASN A 34 -9.28 4.08 5.51
C ASN A 34 -9.32 3.12 6.72
N ALA A 35 -9.48 1.82 6.50
CA ALA A 35 -9.43 0.81 7.56
C ALA A 35 -8.05 0.77 8.25
N LEU A 36 -6.96 0.89 7.48
CA LEU A 36 -5.61 1.00 8.05
C LEU A 36 -5.47 2.25 8.94
N MET A 37 -6.04 3.38 8.53
CA MET A 37 -6.03 4.62 9.32
C MET A 37 -6.81 4.51 10.63
N GLU A 38 -7.88 3.72 10.62
CA GLU A 38 -8.80 3.55 11.76
C GLU A 38 -8.38 2.39 12.69
N LEU A 39 -7.34 1.63 12.32
CA LEU A 39 -6.85 0.51 13.10
C LEU A 39 -6.38 0.95 14.50
N ASP A 40 -7.04 0.47 15.55
CA ASP A 40 -6.77 0.83 16.94
C ASP A 40 -6.24 -0.34 17.79
N SER A 41 -6.36 -1.58 17.29
CA SER A 41 -5.96 -2.82 17.96
C SER A 41 -5.12 -3.71 17.05
N SER A 42 -4.16 -4.43 17.65
CA SER A 42 -3.35 -5.42 16.94
C SER A 42 -4.14 -6.64 16.47
N GLU A 43 -5.29 -6.93 17.09
CA GLU A 43 -6.13 -8.09 16.73
C GLU A 43 -6.70 -7.99 15.32
N LEU A 44 -6.91 -6.76 14.82
CA LEU A 44 -7.41 -6.51 13.46
C LEU A 44 -6.28 -6.22 12.46
N ALA A 45 -5.03 -6.11 12.92
CA ALA A 45 -3.91 -5.64 12.11
C ALA A 45 -3.57 -6.61 10.96
N GLU A 46 -3.64 -7.91 11.22
CA GLU A 46 -3.38 -8.93 10.21
C GLU A 46 -4.43 -8.90 9.09
N ASP A 47 -5.72 -8.88 9.45
CA ASP A 47 -6.83 -8.83 8.49
C ASP A 47 -6.80 -7.55 7.65
N VAL A 48 -6.56 -6.39 8.28
CA VAL A 48 -6.46 -5.10 7.57
C VAL A 48 -5.22 -5.06 6.68
N GLY A 49 -4.08 -5.56 7.15
CA GLY A 49 -2.84 -5.63 6.38
C GLY A 49 -2.99 -6.49 5.14
N ASN A 50 -3.52 -7.71 5.30
CA ASN A 50 -3.78 -8.62 4.19
C ASN A 50 -4.74 -8.00 3.19
N LYS A 51 -5.87 -7.44 3.65
CA LYS A 51 -6.83 -6.76 2.77
C LYS A 51 -6.21 -5.61 1.99
N LEU A 52 -5.30 -4.85 2.59
CA LEU A 52 -4.61 -3.78 1.88
C LEU A 52 -3.67 -4.33 0.81
N VAL A 53 -2.84 -5.32 1.15
CA VAL A 53 -1.93 -5.96 0.19
C VAL A 53 -2.71 -6.58 -0.98
N TYR A 54 -3.82 -7.28 -0.71
CA TYR A 54 -4.70 -7.81 -1.76
C TYR A 54 -5.38 -6.74 -2.62
N ALA A 55 -5.62 -5.55 -2.10
CA ALA A 55 -6.25 -4.48 -2.88
C ALA A 55 -5.27 -3.83 -3.87
N ILE A 56 -3.97 -3.83 -3.56
CA ILE A 56 -2.91 -3.21 -4.36
C ILE A 56 -1.93 -4.23 -4.93
N GLY A 57 -2.25 -5.53 -4.87
CA GLY A 57 -1.35 -6.61 -5.19
C GLY A 57 -1.94 -7.98 -4.88
N ASN A 58 -1.07 -8.95 -4.69
CA ASN A 58 -1.44 -10.31 -4.29
C ASN A 58 -0.32 -10.88 -3.41
N ASP A 59 -0.59 -11.07 -2.11
CA ASP A 59 0.40 -11.58 -1.16
C ASP A 59 0.92 -12.96 -1.58
N HIS A 60 0.02 -13.82 -2.06
CA HIS A 60 0.36 -15.22 -2.36
C HIS A 60 1.29 -15.33 -3.57
N ALA A 61 1.25 -14.36 -4.48
CA ALA A 61 2.16 -14.27 -5.61
C ALA A 61 3.38 -13.37 -5.33
N GLY A 62 3.41 -12.66 -4.20
CA GLY A 62 4.45 -11.68 -3.89
C GLY A 62 4.49 -10.53 -4.89
N VAL A 63 3.34 -10.04 -5.34
CA VAL A 63 3.26 -8.97 -6.36
C VAL A 63 2.47 -7.75 -5.92
N TYR A 64 2.79 -6.60 -6.50
CA TYR A 64 1.98 -5.37 -6.43
C TYR A 64 1.54 -4.89 -7.82
N TYR A 65 0.40 -4.21 -7.84
CA TYR A 65 -0.24 -3.64 -9.02
C TYR A 65 0.12 -2.16 -9.19
N PRO A 66 -0.13 -1.55 -10.37
CA PRO A 66 0.26 -0.17 -10.65
C PRO A 66 -0.36 0.87 -9.70
N ALA A 67 -1.48 0.56 -9.04
CA ALA A 67 -2.06 1.38 -7.99
C ALA A 67 -1.08 1.71 -6.84
N VAL A 68 -0.03 0.89 -6.66
CA VAL A 68 1.06 1.13 -5.71
C VAL A 68 1.76 2.47 -5.95
N LEU A 69 1.78 2.98 -7.20
CA LEU A 69 2.32 4.31 -7.56
C LEU A 69 1.75 5.40 -6.66
N LYS A 70 0.45 5.33 -6.37
CA LYS A 70 -0.25 6.29 -5.53
C LYS A 70 -0.44 5.80 -4.10
N ALA A 71 -0.71 4.51 -3.90
CA ALA A 71 -0.97 3.96 -2.57
C ALA A 71 0.22 4.12 -1.62
N LEU A 72 1.47 4.02 -2.11
CA LEU A 72 2.66 4.16 -1.25
C LEU A 72 2.75 5.50 -0.54
N ASP A 73 2.39 6.61 -1.20
CA ASP A 73 2.42 7.92 -0.54
C ASP A 73 1.46 7.96 0.66
N TYR A 74 0.30 7.31 0.51
CA TYR A 74 -0.68 7.24 1.57
C TYR A 74 -0.26 6.30 2.68
N ILE A 75 0.25 5.10 2.38
CA ILE A 75 0.71 4.15 3.41
C ILE A 75 1.88 4.76 4.22
N ILE A 76 2.82 5.42 3.55
CA ILE A 76 3.92 6.15 4.21
C ILE A 76 3.39 7.30 5.08
N ALA A 77 2.40 8.06 4.58
CA ALA A 77 1.78 9.12 5.38
C ALA A 77 1.05 8.55 6.59
N ILE A 78 0.37 7.40 6.46
CA ILE A 78 -0.29 6.73 7.57
C ILE A 78 0.73 6.31 8.62
N GLU A 79 1.80 5.59 8.23
CA GLU A 79 2.87 5.16 9.14
C GLU A 79 3.46 6.33 9.94
N LYS A 80 3.79 7.43 9.25
CA LYS A 80 4.43 8.60 9.86
C LYS A 80 3.52 9.40 10.78
N ASN A 81 2.21 9.39 10.55
CA ASN A 81 1.25 10.22 11.30
C ASN A 81 0.41 9.40 12.30
N ALA A 82 0.49 8.06 12.26
CA ALA A 82 -0.22 7.17 13.16
C ALA A 82 0.12 7.48 14.62
N GLN A 83 -0.92 7.70 15.44
CA GLN A 83 -0.77 7.96 16.88
C GLN A 83 -0.75 6.67 17.70
N ASN A 84 -1.37 5.60 17.18
CA ASN A 84 -1.40 4.31 17.86
C ASN A 84 -0.39 3.33 17.22
N LYS A 85 0.10 2.40 18.05
CA LYS A 85 1.12 1.43 17.65
C LYS A 85 0.61 0.42 16.62
N ALA A 86 -0.66 0.00 16.70
CA ALA A 86 -1.22 -1.00 15.81
C ALA A 86 -1.21 -0.53 14.35
N CYS A 87 -1.78 0.65 14.08
CA CYS A 87 -1.76 1.33 12.78
C CYS A 87 -0.32 1.50 12.27
N LYS A 88 0.58 2.03 13.13
CA LYS A 88 1.97 2.26 12.74
C LYS A 88 2.69 0.97 12.35
N THR A 89 2.60 -0.07 13.19
CA THR A 89 3.27 -1.35 12.94
C THR A 89 2.69 -2.08 11.73
N CYS A 90 1.36 -2.04 11.54
CA CYS A 90 0.71 -2.63 10.37
C CYS A 90 1.16 -1.93 9.08
N ALA A 91 1.14 -0.59 9.04
CA ALA A 91 1.62 0.18 7.89
C ALA A 91 3.12 -0.10 7.61
N LEU A 92 3.94 -0.20 8.66
CA LEU A 92 5.35 -0.51 8.54
C LEU A 92 5.60 -1.90 7.93
N ALA A 93 4.86 -2.93 8.38
CA ALA A 93 4.95 -4.28 7.85
C ALA A 93 4.59 -4.32 6.36
N ILE A 94 3.49 -3.67 5.96
CA ILE A 94 3.08 -3.60 4.56
C ILE A 94 4.15 -2.93 3.69
N LEU A 95 4.77 -1.84 4.16
CA LEU A 95 5.85 -1.17 3.42
C LEU A 95 7.09 -2.05 3.29
N ASN A 96 7.38 -2.88 4.28
CA ASN A 96 8.46 -3.86 4.22
C ASN A 96 8.14 -4.99 3.22
N ASP A 97 6.94 -5.58 3.28
CA ASP A 97 6.52 -6.64 2.34
C ASP A 97 6.59 -6.15 0.90
N LEU A 98 6.02 -4.98 0.61
CA LEU A 98 6.02 -4.38 -0.72
C LEU A 98 7.43 -4.10 -1.25
N TYR A 99 8.41 -3.86 -0.38
CA TYR A 99 9.80 -3.72 -0.82
C TYR A 99 10.32 -5.01 -1.45
N TYR A 100 9.87 -6.19 -1.00
CA TYR A 100 10.34 -7.49 -1.50
C TYR A 100 9.48 -8.08 -2.62
N PHE A 101 8.33 -7.48 -2.89
CA PHE A 101 7.42 -7.92 -3.94
C PHE A 101 7.89 -7.47 -5.33
N GLU A 102 7.27 -8.06 -6.36
CA GLU A 102 7.53 -7.79 -7.77
C GLU A 102 6.32 -7.11 -8.45
N PRO A 103 6.54 -6.32 -9.52
CA PRO A 103 5.47 -5.68 -10.26
C PRO A 103 4.64 -6.70 -11.07
N ASP A 104 3.33 -6.58 -11.01
CA ASP A 104 2.40 -7.16 -11.98
C ASP A 104 1.64 -6.01 -12.66
N VAL A 105 2.01 -5.73 -13.90
CA VAL A 105 1.51 -4.59 -14.70
C VAL A 105 0.55 -5.03 -15.81
N ASP A 106 0.02 -6.26 -15.75
CA ASP A 106 -0.92 -6.72 -16.77
C ASP A 106 -2.12 -5.76 -16.90
N GLY A 107 -2.54 -5.50 -18.14
CA GLY A 107 -3.57 -4.52 -18.46
C GLY A 107 -3.17 -3.04 -18.35
N TYR A 108 -2.06 -2.70 -17.67
CA TYR A 108 -1.62 -1.32 -17.50
C TYR A 108 -0.51 -0.91 -18.48
N HIS A 109 -0.64 0.29 -19.05
CA HIS A 109 0.29 0.83 -20.04
C HIS A 109 1.00 2.12 -19.59
N GLY A 110 0.79 2.57 -18.36
CA GLY A 110 1.38 3.82 -17.85
C GLY A 110 2.85 3.72 -17.44
N CYS A 111 3.36 2.50 -17.22
CA CYS A 111 4.78 2.21 -16.99
C CYS A 111 5.10 0.75 -17.30
N THR A 112 6.38 0.46 -17.51
CA THR A 112 6.91 -0.90 -17.57
C THR A 112 7.04 -1.51 -16.17
N ALA A 113 7.17 -2.83 -16.12
CA ALA A 113 7.45 -3.56 -14.88
C ALA A 113 8.75 -3.05 -14.21
N ASP A 114 9.82 -2.86 -14.97
CA ASP A 114 11.10 -2.40 -14.43
C ASP A 114 11.02 -0.97 -13.88
N GLU A 115 10.29 -0.07 -14.54
CA GLU A 115 10.06 1.28 -14.02
C GLU A 115 9.29 1.26 -12.70
N LEU A 116 8.25 0.43 -12.62
CA LEU A 116 7.47 0.28 -11.38
C LEU A 116 8.31 -0.33 -10.26
N ARG A 117 9.10 -1.37 -10.56
CA ARG A 117 10.02 -1.99 -9.59
C ARG A 117 11.00 -0.97 -9.05
N ASN A 118 11.66 -0.21 -9.92
CA ASN A 118 12.64 0.80 -9.51
C ASN A 118 12.00 1.86 -8.62
N PHE A 119 10.81 2.36 -9.01
CA PHE A 119 10.05 3.29 -8.19
C PHE A 119 9.77 2.74 -6.79
N VAL A 120 9.28 1.50 -6.68
CA VAL A 120 8.96 0.87 -5.39
C VAL A 120 10.23 0.66 -4.56
N LYS A 121 11.29 0.07 -5.14
CA LYS A 121 12.55 -0.19 -4.43
C LYS A 121 13.21 1.08 -3.91
N ASP A 122 13.26 2.14 -4.73
CA ASP A 122 13.85 3.41 -4.32
C ASP A 122 13.05 4.07 -3.19
N LYS A 123 11.71 4.05 -3.32
CA LYS A 123 10.81 4.67 -2.34
C LYS A 123 10.76 3.91 -1.02
N LEU A 124 10.88 2.58 -1.07
CA LEU A 124 10.77 1.69 0.09
C LEU A 124 12.11 1.24 0.66
N LYS A 125 13.23 1.70 0.12
CA LYS A 125 14.56 1.43 0.70
C LYS A 125 14.66 1.72 2.22
N PRO A 126 14.06 2.80 2.78
CA PRO A 126 14.06 3.02 4.23
C PRO A 126 13.25 2.01 5.04
N TYR A 127 12.48 1.15 4.36
CA TYR A 127 11.57 0.18 4.94
C TYR A 127 12.05 -1.27 4.76
N SER A 128 13.23 -1.50 4.19
CA SER A 128 13.82 -2.84 4.08
C SER A 128 14.32 -3.36 5.43
N ASP A 129 14.60 -4.67 5.53
CA ASP A 129 15.13 -5.26 6.77
C ASP A 129 16.53 -4.75 7.14
N GLU A 130 17.27 -4.22 6.17
CA GLU A 130 18.54 -3.54 6.43
C GLU A 130 18.34 -2.20 7.16
N ALA A 131 17.17 -1.58 6.98
CA ALA A 131 16.84 -0.26 7.51
C ALA A 131 15.94 -0.31 8.75
N ILE A 132 15.04 -1.29 8.85
CA ILE A 132 14.12 -1.48 9.98
C ILE A 132 14.64 -2.58 10.90
N LYS A 133 14.69 -2.29 12.20
CA LYS A 133 14.78 -3.31 13.24
C LYS A 133 13.38 -3.48 13.85
N PHE A 134 12.72 -4.59 13.55
CA PHE A 134 11.46 -4.97 14.20
C PHE A 134 11.68 -5.32 15.67
#